data_AF-A0A952X377-F1
#
_entry.id   AF-A0A952X377-F1
#
_cell.length_a   1.000
_cell.length_b   1.000
_cell.length_c   1.000
_cell.angle_alpha   90.00
_cell.angle_beta   90.00
_cell.angle_gamma   90.00
#
_symmetry.space_group_name_H-M   'P 1'
#
loop_
_entity.id
_entity.type
_entity.pdbx_description
1 polymer ?
#
loop_
_entity_poly.entity_id
_entity_poly.type
_entity_poly.pdbx_seq_one_letter_code
_entity_poly.pdbx_strand_id
1 'polypeptide(L)'
;MFASRAALWLGLSLVLLAGLFREYDQEPLLFEPWHLLIPLAASTGLAALLYGTLAASNPLSNRPVPRLPAFRGFLSCVWMTAPLAAIYAIPVERLMSAPESVRWNLIFLGIVSVWRVLLMSQVGAILFRLSFVGSQFRVMLLADTVALALTLMMPIPLLQIMGGIQLTDSEQLINSVRTSVIAIGLLAWPIWFVGAAGSARRDSEDREAGDVMDSDPPVAGKVWLLPTAGTLIMLLACAITQPEQHRRRQVETLLRSERSAEAVELMSKLGREAFPPHWEPPPSVIDVRSPEVHFRHLQAALEDDAAAGWVRDVFAQKIVRVRGFGMFADRFITDLAPDQLAVLVDLLESEPKWLDIFDSERTPLQFAIDVHLESTGQYATTRAPADLLQRLLDVSRDHPEGTGFRNRTNRAGIQNQLNRLLAPAHPPDEPQADAGGPPASSTSDELPEPH
;
A
#
# COMPACT_ATOMS: atom_id res chain seq x y z
N MET A 1 30.86 27.68 -9.78
CA MET A 1 29.61 27.53 -10.58
C MET A 1 28.46 26.90 -9.79
N PHE A 2 28.55 25.63 -9.38
CA PHE A 2 27.43 24.95 -8.72
C PHE A 2 27.16 25.42 -7.28
N ALA A 3 28.13 26.07 -6.63
CA ALA A 3 27.96 26.65 -5.30
C ALA A 3 27.24 28.01 -5.30
N SER A 4 27.00 28.60 -6.47
CA SER A 4 26.33 29.90 -6.57
C SER A 4 24.90 29.82 -6.02
N ARG A 5 24.46 30.88 -5.32
CA ARG A 5 23.09 30.96 -4.80
C ARG A 5 22.04 30.79 -5.91
N ALA A 6 22.32 31.34 -7.10
CA ALA A 6 21.44 31.22 -8.25
C ALA A 6 21.29 29.77 -8.73
N ALA A 7 22.37 28.97 -8.76
CA ALA A 7 22.29 27.56 -9.12
C ALA A 7 21.48 26.75 -8.09
N LEU A 8 21.61 27.05 -6.80
CA LEU A 8 20.83 26.40 -5.76
C LEU A 8 19.33 26.69 -5.91
N TRP A 9 18.95 27.95 -6.13
CA TRP A 9 17.55 28.33 -6.36
C TRP A 9 16.98 27.75 -7.65
N LEU A 10 17.78 27.71 -8.71
CA LEU A 10 17.38 27.08 -9.95
C LEU A 10 17.16 25.58 -9.74
N GLY A 11 18.07 24.88 -9.07
CA GLY A 11 17.90 23.47 -8.70
C GLY A 11 16.63 23.24 -7.88
N LEU A 12 16.40 24.07 -6.86
CA LEU A 12 15.18 24.00 -6.04
C LEU A 12 13.93 24.14 -6.91
N SER A 13 13.91 25.10 -7.83
CA SER A 13 12.76 25.31 -8.72
C SER A 13 12.49 24.09 -9.62
N LEU A 14 13.55 23.40 -10.09
CA LEU A 14 13.40 22.19 -10.90
C LEU A 14 12.91 21.00 -10.07
N VAL A 15 13.30 20.89 -8.80
CA VAL A 15 12.79 19.86 -7.88
C VAL A 15 11.32 20.10 -7.57
N LEU A 16 10.93 21.34 -7.27
CA LEU A 16 9.53 21.68 -7.05
C LEU A 16 8.69 21.44 -8.31
N LEU A 17 9.23 21.77 -9.48
CA LEU A 17 8.58 21.47 -10.75
C LEU A 17 8.42 19.96 -10.97
N ALA A 18 9.46 19.17 -10.72
CA ALA A 18 9.36 17.70 -10.82
C ALA A 18 8.37 17.12 -9.79
N GLY A 19 8.30 17.70 -8.59
CA GLY A 19 7.29 17.37 -7.58
C GLY A 19 5.87 17.70 -8.07
N LEU A 20 5.67 18.87 -8.69
CA LEU A 20 4.39 19.22 -9.33
C LEU A 20 4.01 18.21 -10.41
N PHE A 21 4.93 17.86 -11.31
CA PHE A 21 4.71 16.84 -12.33
C PHE A 21 4.30 15.49 -11.73
N ARG A 22 4.88 15.11 -10.58
CA ARG A 22 4.61 13.82 -9.96
C ARG A 22 3.27 13.77 -9.21
N GLU A 23 2.90 14.86 -8.55
CA GLU A 23 1.80 14.85 -7.58
C GLU A 23 0.52 15.54 -8.08
N TYR A 24 0.54 16.22 -9.24
CA TYR A 24 -0.62 17.02 -9.70
C TYR A 24 -1.90 16.20 -9.92
N ASP A 25 -1.76 14.93 -10.31
CA ASP A 25 -2.87 14.00 -10.56
C ASP A 25 -3.00 12.92 -9.48
N GLN A 26 -2.15 12.94 -8.44
CA GLN A 26 -2.17 11.98 -7.34
C GLN A 26 -2.67 12.61 -6.05
N GLU A 27 -2.36 13.88 -5.80
CA GLU A 27 -2.69 14.55 -4.54
C GLU A 27 -3.42 15.88 -4.77
N PRO A 28 -4.28 16.30 -3.84
CA PRO A 28 -5.00 17.57 -3.93
C PRO A 28 -4.08 18.74 -3.56
N LEU A 29 -3.07 19.02 -4.39
CA LEU A 29 -2.02 20.02 -4.20
C LEU A 29 -2.53 21.44 -3.93
N LEU A 30 -3.70 21.83 -4.45
CA LEU A 30 -4.28 23.14 -4.17
C LEU A 30 -4.73 23.29 -2.71
N PHE A 31 -5.04 22.18 -2.05
CA PHE A 31 -5.51 22.12 -0.67
C PHE A 31 -4.44 21.61 0.29
N GLU A 32 -3.52 20.77 -0.19
CA GLU A 32 -2.39 20.21 0.56
C GLU A 32 -1.06 20.46 -0.17
N PRO A 33 -0.59 21.72 -0.23
CA PRO A 33 0.66 22.05 -0.91
C PRO A 33 1.89 21.43 -0.22
N TRP A 34 1.74 20.93 1.01
CA TRP A 34 2.82 20.30 1.76
C TRP A 34 3.32 18.99 1.12
N HIS A 35 2.51 18.32 0.29
CA HIS A 35 2.95 17.14 -0.47
C HIS A 35 4.15 17.45 -1.38
N LEU A 36 4.28 18.69 -1.87
CA LEU A 36 5.45 19.14 -2.64
C LEU A 36 6.75 19.16 -1.82
N LEU A 37 6.65 19.17 -0.48
CA LEU A 37 7.80 19.10 0.40
C LEU A 37 8.34 17.68 0.53
N ILE A 38 7.55 16.63 0.24
CA ILE A 38 8.00 15.23 0.37
C ILE A 38 9.13 14.93 -0.63
N PRO A 39 9.01 15.18 -1.96
CA PRO A 39 10.11 14.95 -2.90
C PRO A 39 11.33 15.82 -2.61
N LEU A 40 11.11 17.05 -2.12
CA LEU A 40 12.18 17.96 -1.72
C LEU A 40 12.96 17.41 -0.51
N ALA A 41 12.27 16.97 0.53
CA ALA A 41 12.86 16.38 1.72
C ALA A 41 13.60 15.08 1.37
N ALA A 42 12.98 14.20 0.58
CA ALA A 42 13.57 12.95 0.14
C ALA A 42 14.86 13.17 -0.69
N SER A 43 14.83 14.10 -1.66
CA SER A 43 16.01 14.43 -2.47
C SER A 43 17.13 15.06 -1.66
N THR A 44 16.80 15.93 -0.70
CA THR A 44 17.78 16.56 0.20
C THR A 44 18.41 15.54 1.14
N GLY A 45 17.60 14.66 1.73
CA GLY A 45 18.06 13.58 2.60
C GLY A 45 18.99 12.62 1.87
N LEU A 46 18.60 12.16 0.67
CA LEU A 46 19.43 11.28 -0.15
C LEU A 46 20.74 11.97 -0.59
N ALA A 47 20.69 13.26 -0.96
CA ALA A 47 21.88 14.03 -1.28
C ALA A 47 22.81 14.17 -0.07
N ALA A 48 22.27 14.38 1.14
CA ALA A 48 23.06 14.46 2.37
C ALA A 48 23.72 13.12 2.71
N LEU A 49 22.99 12.01 2.58
CA LEU A 49 23.53 10.66 2.76
C LEU A 49 24.65 10.38 1.76
N LEU A 50 24.43 10.68 0.46
CA LEU A 50 25.44 10.45 -0.57
C LEU A 50 26.67 11.35 -0.42
N TYR A 51 26.48 12.63 -0.11
CA TYR A 51 27.59 13.51 0.19
C TYR A 51 28.39 13.00 1.40
N GLY A 52 27.69 12.55 2.45
CA GLY A 52 28.27 11.97 3.65
C GLY A 52 29.09 10.71 3.35
N THR A 53 28.58 9.77 2.55
CA THR A 53 29.33 8.55 2.19
C THR A 53 30.55 8.87 1.34
N LEU A 54 30.43 9.76 0.35
CA LEU A 54 31.55 10.19 -0.47
C LEU A 54 32.62 10.91 0.37
N ALA A 55 32.22 11.81 1.27
CA ALA A 55 33.13 12.51 2.17
C ALA A 55 33.81 11.59 3.19
N ALA A 56 33.05 10.68 3.82
CA ALA A 56 33.56 9.74 4.82
C ALA A 56 34.51 8.69 4.21
N SER A 57 34.30 8.33 2.94
CA SER A 57 35.18 7.40 2.22
C SER A 57 36.54 8.00 1.85
N ASN A 58 36.80 9.26 2.23
CA ASN A 58 38.05 9.96 1.96
C ASN A 58 38.75 10.47 3.24
N PRO A 59 39.02 9.60 4.24
CA PRO A 59 39.55 10.02 5.54
C PRO A 59 41.01 10.48 5.48
N LEU A 60 41.75 10.11 4.43
CA LEU A 60 43.18 10.42 4.25
C LEU A 60 43.44 11.80 3.60
N SER A 61 42.39 12.49 3.15
CA SER A 61 42.53 13.85 2.67
C SER A 61 42.77 14.78 3.86
N ASN A 62 44.04 15.13 4.12
CA ASN A 62 44.45 16.12 5.13
C ASN A 62 43.85 17.53 4.94
N ARG A 63 43.02 17.73 3.91
CA ARG A 63 42.28 18.97 3.69
C ARG A 63 40.87 18.84 4.27
N PRO A 64 40.50 19.65 5.27
CA PRO A 64 39.11 19.74 5.70
C PRO A 64 38.29 20.27 4.53
N VAL A 65 37.50 19.41 3.89
CA VAL A 65 36.55 19.85 2.87
C VAL A 65 35.59 20.82 3.56
N PRO A 66 35.45 22.08 3.09
CA PRO A 66 34.51 23.01 3.69
C PRO A 66 33.10 22.44 3.54
N ARG A 67 32.57 21.92 4.66
CA ARG A 67 31.44 20.98 4.65
C ARG A 67 30.20 21.58 4.00
N LEU A 68 29.89 22.84 4.29
CA LEU A 68 28.64 23.46 3.85
C LEU A 68 28.67 24.01 2.41
N PRO A 69 29.70 24.77 1.96
CA PRO A 69 29.77 25.23 0.57
C PRO A 69 29.88 24.07 -0.44
N ALA A 70 30.69 23.05 -0.11
CA ALA A 70 30.81 21.86 -0.95
C ALA A 70 29.49 21.06 -1.01
N PHE A 71 28.80 20.91 0.12
CA PHE A 71 27.48 20.29 0.14
C PHE A 71 26.45 21.09 -0.68
N ARG A 72 26.45 22.42 -0.62
CA ARG A 72 25.56 23.26 -1.45
C ARG A 72 25.82 23.09 -2.94
N GLY A 73 27.09 23.02 -3.34
CA GLY A 73 27.48 22.74 -4.73
C GLY A 73 27.00 21.36 -5.18
N PHE A 74 27.24 20.34 -4.35
CA PHE A 74 26.77 18.98 -4.57
C PHE A 74 25.24 18.91 -4.69
N LEU A 75 24.52 19.48 -3.73
CA LEU A 75 23.05 19.52 -3.69
C LEU A 75 22.48 20.20 -4.94
N SER A 76 23.09 21.32 -5.37
CA SER A 76 22.69 22.00 -6.60
C SER A 76 22.85 21.10 -7.82
N CYS A 77 23.98 20.37 -7.94
CA CYS A 77 24.16 19.37 -9.00
C CYS A 77 23.08 18.27 -8.94
N VAL A 78 22.78 17.75 -7.75
CA VAL A 78 21.74 16.73 -7.57
C VAL A 78 20.38 17.25 -8.05
N TRP A 79 20.00 18.45 -7.62
CA TRP A 79 18.72 19.06 -7.98
C TRP A 79 18.60 19.43 -9.47
N MET A 80 19.70 19.75 -10.16
CA MET A 80 19.68 19.96 -11.62
C MET A 80 19.28 18.69 -12.40
N THR A 81 19.31 17.52 -11.77
CA THR A 81 18.85 16.26 -12.39
C THR A 81 17.35 16.01 -12.23
N ALA A 82 16.65 16.87 -11.48
CA ALA A 82 15.22 16.74 -11.21
C ALA A 82 14.32 16.72 -12.47
N PRO A 83 14.59 17.46 -13.57
CA PRO A 83 13.71 17.45 -14.74
C PRO A 83 13.51 16.06 -15.35
N LEU A 84 14.48 15.15 -15.19
CA LEU A 84 14.35 13.78 -15.67
C LEU A 84 13.30 12.98 -14.91
N ALA A 85 13.01 13.34 -13.65
CA ALA A 85 11.91 12.74 -12.91
C ALA A 85 10.54 13.12 -13.46
N ALA A 86 10.43 14.19 -14.24
CA ALA A 86 9.17 14.52 -14.92
C ALA A 86 8.80 13.49 -16.00
N ILE A 87 9.77 12.73 -16.52
CA ILE A 87 9.52 11.73 -17.58
C ILE A 87 8.65 10.58 -17.07
N TYR A 88 8.88 10.09 -15.85
CA TYR A 88 8.07 9.00 -15.28
C TYR A 88 6.77 9.52 -14.64
N ALA A 89 6.59 10.84 -14.59
CA ALA A 89 5.40 11.47 -14.05
C ALA A 89 4.30 11.67 -15.11
N ILE A 90 4.51 11.13 -16.32
CA ILE A 90 3.48 11.08 -17.36
C ILE A 90 2.35 10.17 -16.86
N PRO A 91 1.08 10.61 -16.90
CA PRO A 91 -0.05 9.88 -16.35
C PRO A 91 -0.46 8.71 -17.25
N VAL A 92 0.40 7.69 -17.37
CA VAL A 92 0.14 6.49 -18.19
C VAL A 92 -1.12 5.75 -17.75
N GLU A 93 -1.49 5.88 -16.48
CA GLU A 93 -2.73 5.36 -15.89
C GLU A 93 -3.99 5.85 -16.61
N ARG A 94 -3.94 7.03 -17.24
CA ARG A 94 -5.06 7.57 -18.02
C ARG A 94 -5.10 7.07 -19.46
N LEU A 95 -3.98 6.52 -19.95
CA LEU A 95 -3.79 6.14 -21.34
C LEU A 95 -3.84 4.63 -21.56
N MET A 96 -3.67 3.84 -20.51
CA MET A 96 -3.42 2.41 -20.60
C MET A 96 -4.23 1.63 -19.55
N SER A 97 -4.33 0.32 -19.74
CA SER A 97 -4.93 -0.59 -18.76
C SER A 97 -4.05 -0.67 -17.50
N ALA A 98 -4.64 -1.00 -16.34
CA ALA A 98 -3.91 -1.02 -15.07
C ALA A 98 -2.61 -1.89 -15.09
N PRO A 99 -2.60 -3.11 -15.66
CA PRO A 99 -1.37 -3.90 -15.75
C PRO A 99 -0.29 -3.27 -16.64
N GLU A 100 -0.70 -2.65 -17.75
CA GLU A 100 0.20 -1.98 -18.68
C GLU A 100 0.78 -0.70 -18.06
N SER A 101 -0.04 0.08 -17.38
CA SER A 101 0.39 1.30 -16.68
C SER A 101 1.46 0.98 -15.64
N VAL A 102 1.28 -0.06 -14.81
CA VAL A 102 2.29 -0.50 -13.84
C VAL A 102 3.58 -0.89 -14.55
N ARG A 103 3.51 -1.64 -15.66
CA ARG A 103 4.69 -2.01 -16.46
C ARG A 103 5.44 -0.78 -16.99
N TRP A 104 4.75 0.19 -17.56
CA TRP A 104 5.37 1.41 -18.09
C TRP A 104 5.95 2.28 -16.99
N ASN A 105 5.26 2.43 -15.87
CA ASN A 105 5.76 3.12 -14.68
C ASN A 105 7.08 2.50 -14.21
N LEU A 106 7.16 1.17 -14.14
CA LEU A 106 8.39 0.46 -13.76
C LEU A 106 9.53 0.67 -14.77
N ILE A 107 9.23 0.67 -16.08
CA ILE A 107 10.22 0.93 -17.13
C ILE A 107 10.76 2.36 -16.99
N PHE A 108 9.89 3.36 -16.86
CA PHE A 108 10.32 4.74 -16.71
C PHE A 108 11.14 4.96 -15.43
N LEU A 109 10.72 4.34 -14.32
CA LEU A 109 11.49 4.34 -13.08
C LEU A 109 12.88 3.74 -13.28
N GLY A 110 13.00 2.61 -13.98
CA GLY A 110 14.28 1.98 -14.30
C GLY A 110 15.20 2.84 -15.17
N ILE A 111 14.64 3.49 -16.19
CA ILE A 111 15.41 4.43 -17.04
C ILE A 111 15.92 5.61 -16.21
N VAL A 112 15.04 6.22 -15.43
CA VAL A 112 15.37 7.39 -14.61
C VAL A 112 16.35 7.03 -13.49
N SER A 113 16.25 5.83 -12.89
CA SER A 113 17.20 5.37 -11.87
C SER A 113 18.59 5.15 -12.43
N VAL A 114 18.73 4.46 -13.57
CA VAL A 114 20.03 4.26 -14.24
C VAL A 114 20.67 5.59 -14.57
N TRP A 115 19.91 6.50 -15.16
CA TRP A 115 20.41 7.83 -15.49
C TRP A 115 20.87 8.59 -14.25
N ARG A 116 20.05 8.62 -13.20
CA ARG A 116 20.38 9.33 -11.95
C ARG A 116 21.66 8.79 -11.33
N VAL A 117 21.83 7.47 -11.28
CA VAL A 117 23.06 6.85 -10.78
C VAL A 117 24.27 7.33 -11.58
N LEU A 118 24.22 7.28 -12.91
CA LEU A 118 25.33 7.72 -13.76
C LEU A 118 25.70 9.20 -13.53
N LEU A 119 24.69 10.08 -13.42
CA LEU A 119 24.92 11.50 -13.13
C LEU A 119 25.49 11.70 -11.72
N MET A 120 24.98 11.02 -10.69
CA MET A 120 25.51 11.13 -9.33
C MET A 120 26.95 10.62 -9.25
N SER A 121 27.27 9.55 -9.96
CA SER A 121 28.63 9.04 -10.08
C SER A 121 29.55 10.04 -10.77
N GLN A 122 29.09 10.69 -11.83
CA GLN A 122 29.85 11.75 -12.51
C GLN A 122 30.07 12.97 -11.60
N VAL A 123 29.03 13.42 -10.90
CA VAL A 123 29.12 14.53 -9.94
C VAL A 123 30.09 14.18 -8.81
N GLY A 124 30.01 12.97 -8.27
CA GLY A 124 30.95 12.48 -7.26
C GLY A 124 32.39 12.42 -7.78
N ALA A 125 32.58 11.94 -9.01
CA ALA A 125 33.89 11.88 -9.65
C ALA A 125 34.52 13.26 -9.81
N ILE A 126 33.73 14.25 -10.27
CA ILE A 126 34.21 15.62 -10.48
C ILE A 126 34.47 16.33 -9.14
N LEU A 127 33.50 16.32 -8.22
CA LEU A 127 33.57 17.10 -6.98
C LEU A 127 34.56 16.53 -5.97
N PHE A 128 34.68 15.20 -5.89
CA PHE A 128 35.61 14.54 -4.98
C PHE A 128 36.91 14.12 -5.67
N ARG A 129 37.10 14.40 -6.97
CA ARG A 129 38.25 13.94 -7.77
C ARG A 129 38.50 12.44 -7.59
N LEU A 130 37.44 11.67 -7.77
CA LEU A 130 37.48 10.22 -7.77
C LEU A 130 37.50 9.74 -9.21
N SER A 131 38.08 8.56 -9.45
CA SER A 131 37.82 7.86 -10.71
C SER A 131 36.30 7.67 -10.88
N PHE A 132 35.79 7.75 -12.12
CA PHE A 132 34.36 7.54 -12.38
C PHE A 132 33.89 6.18 -11.84
N VAL A 133 34.71 5.14 -12.05
CA VAL A 133 34.46 3.78 -11.55
C VAL A 133 34.44 3.75 -10.02
N GLY A 134 35.40 4.41 -9.36
CA GLY A 134 35.41 4.50 -7.90
C GLY A 134 34.18 5.22 -7.35
N SER A 135 33.75 6.31 -7.99
CA SER A 135 32.52 7.02 -7.64
C SER A 135 31.29 6.12 -7.83
N GLN A 136 31.22 5.40 -8.96
CA GLN A 136 30.15 4.45 -9.26
C GLN A 136 29.99 3.37 -8.19
N PHE A 137 31.09 2.76 -7.74
CA PHE A 137 31.03 1.75 -6.67
C PHE A 137 30.41 2.29 -5.39
N ARG A 138 30.76 3.52 -4.99
CA ARG A 138 30.25 4.16 -3.76
C ARG A 138 28.78 4.58 -3.90
N VAL A 139 28.40 5.12 -5.07
CA VAL A 139 27.02 5.48 -5.38
C VAL A 139 26.13 4.24 -5.42
N MET A 140 26.55 3.17 -6.09
CA MET A 140 25.81 1.90 -6.16
C MET A 140 25.68 1.26 -4.79
N LEU A 141 26.75 1.25 -3.98
CA LEU A 141 26.69 0.72 -2.62
C LEU A 141 25.63 1.43 -1.78
N LEU A 142 25.57 2.77 -1.83
CA LEU A 142 24.54 3.52 -1.12
C LEU A 142 23.15 3.26 -1.71
N ALA A 143 23.01 3.28 -3.03
CA ALA A 143 21.73 3.07 -3.71
C ALA A 143 21.13 1.71 -3.36
N ASP A 144 21.92 0.63 -3.44
CA ASP A 144 21.50 -0.73 -3.08
C ASP A 144 21.18 -0.83 -1.59
N THR A 145 21.99 -0.19 -0.71
CA THR A 145 21.71 -0.19 0.73
C THR A 145 20.38 0.47 1.05
N VAL A 146 20.08 1.63 0.46
CA VAL A 146 18.81 2.33 0.65
C VAL A 146 17.66 1.54 0.04
N ALA A 147 17.82 1.01 -1.17
CA ALA A 147 16.80 0.21 -1.84
C ALA A 147 16.46 -1.06 -1.05
N LEU A 148 17.47 -1.78 -0.56
CA LEU A 148 17.27 -2.97 0.29
C LEU A 148 16.62 -2.58 1.62
N ALA A 149 17.11 -1.55 2.30
CA ALA A 149 16.54 -1.11 3.58
C ALA A 149 15.05 -0.74 3.43
N LEU A 150 14.71 0.10 2.46
CA LEU A 150 13.31 0.47 2.18
C LEU A 150 12.47 -0.75 1.82
N THR A 151 13.00 -1.64 0.99
CA THR A 151 12.28 -2.85 0.55
C THR A 151 12.08 -3.85 1.69
N LEU A 152 12.99 -3.93 2.66
CA LEU A 152 12.84 -4.80 3.83
C LEU A 152 11.94 -4.18 4.92
N MET A 153 11.91 -2.85 5.02
CA MET A 153 11.06 -2.13 5.98
C MET A 153 9.61 -2.02 5.54
N MET A 154 9.34 -1.99 4.23
CA MET A 154 7.97 -2.14 3.74
C MET A 154 7.49 -3.55 4.10
N PRO A 155 6.35 -3.77 4.77
CA PRO A 155 5.85 -5.11 5.00
C PRO A 155 5.57 -5.81 3.65
N ILE A 156 5.99 -7.07 3.48
CA ILE A 156 5.46 -7.93 2.42
C ILE A 156 4.20 -8.57 3.00
N PRO A 157 3.07 -8.60 2.30
CA PRO A 157 2.03 -9.58 2.57
C PRO A 157 2.54 -10.99 2.22
N LEU A 158 3.51 -11.54 2.98
CA LEU A 158 4.11 -12.87 2.77
C LEU A 158 3.06 -14.00 2.74
N LEU A 159 1.93 -13.73 3.40
CA LEU A 159 0.81 -14.65 3.54
C LEU A 159 0.13 -14.96 2.19
N GLN A 160 0.30 -14.11 1.16
CA GLN A 160 -0.31 -14.32 -0.16
C GLN A 160 0.34 -15.46 -0.95
N ILE A 161 1.65 -15.67 -0.81
CA ILE A 161 2.38 -16.71 -1.56
C ILE A 161 2.05 -18.11 -1.01
N MET A 162 1.85 -18.23 0.31
CA MET A 162 1.51 -19.50 0.94
C MET A 162 0.02 -19.82 0.88
N GLY A 163 -0.86 -18.81 0.78
CA GLY A 163 -2.31 -18.98 0.71
C GLY A 163 -2.86 -19.40 -0.66
N GLY A 164 -2.05 -19.35 -1.73
CA GLY A 164 -2.50 -19.67 -3.10
C GLY A 164 -3.53 -18.69 -3.66
N ILE A 165 -3.54 -17.45 -3.14
CA ILE A 165 -4.46 -16.39 -3.54
C ILE A 165 -4.01 -15.83 -4.89
N GLN A 166 -4.93 -15.67 -5.82
CA GLN A 166 -4.62 -15.02 -7.09
C GLN A 166 -4.41 -13.52 -6.82
N LEU A 167 -3.14 -13.10 -6.86
CA LEU A 167 -2.81 -11.69 -6.91
C LEU A 167 -3.39 -11.09 -8.19
N THR A 168 -3.84 -9.84 -8.13
CA THR A 168 -4.07 -9.10 -9.38
C THR A 168 -2.77 -9.07 -10.19
N ASP A 169 -2.86 -9.05 -11.52
CA ASP A 169 -1.66 -9.05 -12.39
C ASP A 169 -0.66 -7.94 -12.01
N SER A 170 -1.18 -6.78 -11.60
CA SER A 170 -0.40 -5.65 -11.09
C SER A 170 0.32 -5.97 -9.78
N GLU A 171 -0.35 -6.59 -8.81
CA GLU A 171 0.27 -7.01 -7.54
C GLU A 171 1.32 -8.10 -7.75
N GLN A 172 1.05 -9.06 -8.64
CA GLN A 172 2.01 -10.11 -9.00
C GLN A 172 3.27 -9.50 -9.62
N LEU A 173 3.10 -8.52 -10.51
CA LEU A 173 4.21 -7.79 -11.12
C LEU A 173 5.02 -7.01 -10.08
N ILE A 174 4.35 -6.26 -9.19
CA ILE A 174 5.00 -5.51 -8.10
C ILE A 174 5.78 -6.47 -7.18
N ASN A 175 5.18 -7.59 -6.79
CA ASN A 175 5.82 -8.59 -5.93
C ASN A 175 7.03 -9.26 -6.62
N SER A 176 6.93 -9.52 -7.92
CA SER A 176 8.02 -10.09 -8.72
C SER A 176 9.21 -9.12 -8.85
N VAL A 177 8.93 -7.84 -9.12
CA VAL A 177 9.96 -6.80 -9.16
C VAL A 177 10.62 -6.63 -7.80
N ARG A 178 9.82 -6.58 -6.73
CA ARG A 178 10.32 -6.46 -5.36
C ARG A 178 11.27 -7.62 -5.00
N THR A 179 10.84 -8.85 -5.24
CA THR A 179 11.65 -10.05 -4.99
C THR A 179 12.95 -10.01 -5.79
N SER A 180 12.88 -9.56 -7.05
CA SER A 180 14.06 -9.40 -7.90
C SER A 180 15.01 -8.33 -7.34
N VAL A 181 14.51 -7.19 -6.88
CA VAL A 181 15.33 -6.12 -6.27
C VAL A 181 16.02 -6.62 -5.01
N ILE A 182 15.34 -7.39 -4.15
CA ILE A 182 15.95 -7.99 -2.96
C ILE A 182 17.06 -8.97 -3.36
N ALA A 183 16.76 -9.91 -4.26
CA ALA A 183 17.70 -10.94 -4.67
C ALA A 183 18.95 -10.34 -5.35
N ILE A 184 18.75 -9.44 -6.32
CA ILE A 184 19.83 -8.75 -7.02
C ILE A 184 20.61 -7.88 -6.04
N GLY A 185 19.94 -7.11 -5.18
CA GLY A 185 20.59 -6.25 -4.19
C GLY A 185 21.47 -7.06 -3.22
N LEU A 186 20.97 -8.17 -2.67
CA LEU A 186 21.75 -9.03 -1.77
C LEU A 186 22.98 -9.65 -2.45
N LEU A 187 22.86 -10.02 -3.72
CA LEU A 187 23.97 -10.59 -4.50
C LEU A 187 24.98 -9.53 -4.96
N ALA A 188 24.52 -8.34 -5.33
CA ALA A 188 25.35 -7.26 -5.85
C ALA A 188 26.03 -6.45 -4.72
N TRP A 189 25.42 -6.36 -3.54
CA TRP A 189 25.93 -5.57 -2.42
C TRP A 189 27.38 -5.92 -2.02
N PRO A 190 27.79 -7.20 -1.89
CA PRO A 190 29.19 -7.54 -1.60
C PRO A 190 30.16 -7.06 -2.68
N ILE A 191 29.75 -7.11 -3.95
CA ILE A 191 30.56 -6.64 -5.08
C ILE A 191 30.77 -5.13 -4.98
N TRP A 192 29.71 -4.38 -4.70
CA TRP A 192 29.80 -2.93 -4.52
C TRP A 192 30.63 -2.55 -3.30
N PHE A 193 30.49 -3.29 -2.20
CA PHE A 193 31.25 -3.07 -0.97
C PHE A 193 32.75 -3.26 -1.20
N VAL A 194 33.16 -4.38 -1.80
CA VAL A 194 34.58 -4.66 -2.11
C VAL A 194 35.12 -3.64 -3.11
N GLY A 195 34.36 -3.28 -4.14
CA GLY A 195 34.78 -2.28 -5.13
C GLY A 195 34.91 -0.87 -4.53
N ALA A 196 34.01 -0.48 -3.63
CA ALA A 196 34.10 0.80 -2.92
C ALA A 196 35.32 0.83 -1.99
N ALA A 197 35.59 -0.25 -1.25
CA ALA A 197 36.77 -0.37 -0.40
C ALA A 197 38.08 -0.38 -1.19
N GLY A 198 38.11 -1.08 -2.34
CA GLY A 198 39.28 -1.16 -3.21
C GLY A 198 39.60 0.17 -3.91
N SER A 199 38.58 0.86 -4.42
CA SER A 199 38.76 2.17 -5.07
C SER A 199 39.21 3.26 -4.10
N ALA A 200 38.78 3.22 -2.83
CA ALA A 200 39.21 4.17 -1.80
C ALA A 200 40.73 4.16 -1.56
N ARG A 201 41.40 3.02 -1.74
CA ARG A 201 42.86 2.93 -1.61
C ARG A 201 43.58 3.57 -2.80
N ARG A 202 43.15 3.26 -4.03
CA ARG A 202 43.76 3.79 -5.27
C ARG A 202 43.59 5.30 -5.43
N ASP A 203 42.39 5.82 -5.17
CA ASP A 203 42.10 7.25 -5.32
C ASP A 203 42.90 8.14 -4.34
N SER A 204 43.64 7.56 -3.37
CA SER A 204 44.48 8.31 -2.43
C SER A 204 45.88 8.65 -2.97
N GLU A 205 46.41 7.85 -3.90
CA GLU A 205 47.80 7.95 -4.37
C GLU A 205 47.97 9.01 -5.49
N ASP A 206 46.97 9.17 -6.36
CA ASP A 206 47.07 10.00 -7.58
C ASP A 206 46.71 11.48 -7.38
N ARG A 207 46.47 11.94 -6.15
CA ARG A 207 45.88 13.28 -5.92
C ARG A 207 46.92 14.38 -5.80
N GLU A 208 47.21 15.03 -6.93
CA GLU A 208 47.76 16.38 -6.91
C GLU A 208 46.71 17.41 -6.48
N ALA A 209 47.15 18.33 -5.63
CA ALA A 209 46.37 19.39 -5.04
C ALA A 209 46.03 20.50 -6.05
N GLY A 210 45.25 20.19 -7.10
CA GLY A 210 44.71 21.22 -7.97
C GLY A 210 43.87 22.23 -7.19
N ASP A 211 43.99 23.51 -7.52
CA ASP A 211 43.19 24.58 -6.91
C ASP A 211 41.69 24.33 -7.13
N VAL A 212 40.90 24.60 -6.10
CA VAL A 212 39.44 24.54 -6.19
C VAL A 212 39.00 25.77 -7.00
N MET A 213 38.25 25.56 -8.09
CA MET A 213 37.76 26.63 -8.96
C MET A 213 36.94 27.66 -8.16
N ASP A 214 37.55 28.81 -7.88
CA ASP A 214 36.95 29.94 -7.15
C ASP A 214 36.05 30.84 -8.02
N SER A 215 35.73 30.39 -9.23
CA SER A 215 34.91 31.18 -10.16
C SER A 215 33.43 30.76 -10.07
N ASP A 216 32.60 31.69 -9.62
CA ASP A 216 31.14 31.62 -9.73
C ASP A 216 30.69 32.38 -11.00
N PRO A 217 30.64 31.72 -12.17
CA PRO A 217 30.02 32.34 -13.33
C PRO A 217 28.54 32.62 -13.04
N PRO A 218 28.02 33.77 -13.47
CA PRO A 218 26.60 34.07 -13.33
C PRO A 218 25.76 33.08 -14.15
N VAL A 219 24.64 32.61 -13.58
CA VAL A 219 23.65 31.81 -14.31
C VAL A 219 22.96 32.71 -15.33
N ALA A 220 22.98 32.33 -16.60
CA ALA A 220 22.34 33.11 -17.66
C ALA A 220 20.82 33.22 -17.41
N GLY A 221 20.27 34.43 -17.50
CA GLY A 221 18.86 34.71 -17.23
C GLY A 221 17.88 33.83 -18.03
N LYS A 222 18.26 33.45 -19.27
CA LYS A 222 17.45 32.57 -20.14
C LYS A 222 17.22 31.18 -19.57
N VAL A 223 18.09 30.68 -18.68
CA VAL A 223 17.94 29.35 -18.06
C VAL A 223 16.69 29.28 -17.18
N TRP A 224 16.25 30.42 -16.62
CA TRP A 224 15.03 30.50 -15.81
C TRP A 224 13.74 30.35 -16.60
N LEU A 225 13.79 30.49 -17.94
CA LEU A 225 12.59 30.36 -18.77
C LEU A 225 11.99 28.96 -18.66
N LEU A 226 12.83 27.92 -18.61
CA LEU A 226 12.39 26.52 -18.57
C LEU A 226 11.60 26.18 -17.29
N PRO A 227 12.13 26.34 -16.06
CA PRO A 227 11.36 26.04 -14.85
C PRO A 227 10.13 26.94 -14.71
N THR A 228 10.22 28.21 -15.14
CA THR A 228 9.09 29.15 -15.07
C THR A 228 7.96 28.69 -16.00
N ALA A 229 8.26 28.43 -17.27
CA ALA A 229 7.27 27.96 -18.24
C ALA A 229 6.69 26.61 -17.83
N GLY A 230 7.54 25.66 -17.40
CA GLY A 230 7.10 24.36 -16.90
C GLY A 230 6.17 24.48 -15.69
N THR A 231 6.48 25.37 -14.74
CA THR A 231 5.63 25.61 -13.56
C THR A 231 4.28 26.18 -13.98
N LEU A 232 4.25 27.15 -14.90
CA LEU A 232 3.00 27.72 -15.39
C LEU A 232 2.13 26.67 -16.11
N ILE A 233 2.75 25.82 -16.94
CA ILE A 233 2.04 24.70 -17.60
C ILE A 233 1.49 23.74 -16.55
N MET A 234 2.26 23.40 -15.53
CA MET A 234 1.82 22.49 -14.47
C MET A 234 0.74 23.08 -13.58
N LEU A 235 0.77 24.38 -13.29
CA LEU A 235 -0.30 25.04 -12.55
C LEU A 235 -1.61 25.02 -13.35
N LEU A 236 -1.55 25.16 -14.67
CA LEU A 236 -2.72 25.01 -15.54
C LEU A 236 -3.23 23.56 -15.56
N ALA A 237 -2.33 22.57 -15.70
CA ALA A 237 -2.70 21.15 -15.64
C ALA A 237 -3.32 20.78 -14.28
N CYS A 238 -2.78 21.33 -13.19
CA CYS A 238 -3.29 21.20 -11.83
C CYS A 238 -4.72 21.78 -11.76
N ALA A 239 -4.95 23.00 -12.26
CA ALA A 239 -6.30 23.59 -12.26
C ALA A 239 -7.35 22.71 -12.97
N ILE A 240 -6.96 21.97 -14.01
CA ILE A 240 -7.85 21.06 -14.77
C ILE A 240 -8.11 19.75 -14.01
N THR A 241 -7.09 19.17 -13.37
CA THR A 241 -7.15 17.82 -12.78
C THR A 241 -7.56 17.80 -11.30
N GLN A 242 -7.37 18.90 -10.58
CA GLN A 242 -7.64 19.00 -9.14
C GLN A 242 -9.12 18.85 -8.73
N PRO A 243 -10.14 19.18 -9.54
CA PRO A 243 -11.52 18.92 -9.16
C PRO A 243 -11.81 17.44 -8.85
N GLU A 244 -11.24 16.51 -9.61
CA GLU A 244 -11.35 15.06 -9.37
C GLU A 244 -10.69 14.68 -8.02
N GLN A 245 -9.47 15.18 -7.78
CA GLN A 245 -8.73 14.92 -6.54
C GLN A 245 -9.42 15.51 -5.31
N HIS A 246 -10.06 16.66 -5.46
CA HIS A 246 -10.82 17.27 -4.39
C HIS A 246 -12.03 16.43 -4.00
N ARG A 247 -12.81 15.94 -4.98
CA ARG A 247 -13.95 15.05 -4.73
C ARG A 247 -13.51 13.74 -4.10
N ARG A 248 -12.42 13.15 -4.61
CA ARG A 248 -11.77 11.97 -4.03
C ARG A 248 -11.52 12.17 -2.54
N ARG A 249 -10.82 13.25 -2.19
CA ARG A 249 -10.49 13.59 -0.81
C ARG A 249 -11.71 13.87 0.06
N GLN A 250 -12.74 14.52 -0.48
CA GLN A 250 -13.99 14.74 0.26
C GLN A 250 -14.62 13.41 0.66
N VAL A 251 -14.74 12.47 -0.28
CA VAL A 251 -15.25 11.12 -0.02
C VAL A 251 -14.36 10.39 0.99
N GLU A 252 -13.04 10.42 0.82
CA GLU A 252 -12.10 9.81 1.78
C GLU A 252 -12.24 10.39 3.18
N THR A 253 -12.46 11.70 3.30
CA THR A 253 -12.65 12.38 4.59
C THR A 253 -13.97 11.98 5.23
N LEU A 254 -15.06 11.88 4.44
CA LEU A 254 -16.35 11.41 4.93
C LEU A 254 -16.27 9.96 5.42
N LEU A 255 -15.61 9.08 4.67
CA LEU A 255 -15.42 7.68 5.07
C LEU A 255 -14.55 7.56 6.33
N ARG A 256 -13.41 8.30 6.41
CA ARG A 256 -12.55 8.31 7.61
C ARG A 256 -13.23 8.92 8.85
N SER A 257 -14.21 9.80 8.66
CA SER A 257 -14.98 10.41 9.75
C SER A 257 -16.26 9.64 10.09
N GLU A 258 -16.37 8.39 9.62
CA GLU A 258 -17.53 7.50 9.86
C GLU A 258 -18.85 8.01 9.28
N ARG A 259 -18.82 8.97 8.34
CA ARG A 259 -19.98 9.52 7.64
C ARG A 259 -20.22 8.79 6.32
N SER A 260 -20.39 7.47 6.40
CA SER A 260 -20.50 6.57 5.24
C SER A 260 -21.68 6.90 4.33
N ALA A 261 -22.84 7.20 4.89
CA ALA A 261 -24.05 7.50 4.12
C ALA A 261 -23.85 8.74 3.22
N GLU A 262 -23.28 9.81 3.78
CA GLU A 262 -22.98 11.03 3.01
C GLU A 262 -21.92 10.80 1.93
N ALA A 263 -20.95 9.92 2.20
CA ALA A 263 -19.96 9.52 1.21
C ALA A 263 -20.61 8.78 0.03
N VAL A 264 -21.50 7.83 0.32
CA VAL A 264 -22.27 7.07 -0.67
C VAL A 264 -23.18 7.99 -1.48
N GLU A 265 -23.88 8.92 -0.84
CA GLU A 265 -24.72 9.90 -1.51
C GLU A 265 -23.88 10.78 -2.46
N LEU A 266 -22.74 11.29 -1.99
CA LEU A 266 -21.85 12.13 -2.78
C LEU A 266 -21.29 11.37 -4.01
N MET A 267 -20.86 10.12 -3.82
CA MET A 267 -20.41 9.26 -4.92
C MET A 267 -21.54 8.99 -5.93
N SER A 268 -22.73 8.64 -5.43
CA SER A 268 -23.89 8.31 -6.26
C SER A 268 -24.35 9.51 -7.09
N LYS A 269 -24.30 10.72 -6.51
CA LYS A 269 -24.68 11.97 -7.18
C LYS A 269 -23.70 12.38 -8.29
N LEU A 270 -22.40 12.15 -8.11
CA LEU A 270 -21.37 12.66 -9.02
C LEU A 270 -21.03 11.71 -10.18
N GLY A 271 -21.34 10.42 -10.07
CA GLY A 271 -20.93 9.42 -11.06
C GLY A 271 -19.49 8.96 -10.89
N ARG A 272 -19.11 7.85 -11.55
CA ARG A 272 -17.78 7.22 -11.41
C ARG A 272 -16.68 8.06 -12.07
N GLU A 273 -17.02 8.67 -13.20
CA GLU A 273 -16.17 9.52 -14.04
C GLU A 273 -15.80 10.85 -13.37
N ALA A 274 -16.49 11.24 -12.30
CA ALA A 274 -16.15 12.43 -11.53
C ALA A 274 -14.93 12.26 -10.63
N PHE A 275 -14.42 11.03 -10.52
CA PHE A 275 -13.28 10.64 -9.69
C PHE A 275 -12.09 10.19 -10.55
N PRO A 276 -10.86 10.20 -10.00
CA PRO A 276 -9.68 9.79 -10.75
C PRO A 276 -9.80 8.35 -11.28
N PRO A 277 -9.23 8.05 -12.46
CA PRO A 277 -9.21 6.70 -12.98
C PRO A 277 -8.44 5.78 -12.02
N HIS A 278 -8.90 4.54 -11.89
CA HIS A 278 -8.37 3.53 -10.96
C HIS A 278 -8.46 3.89 -9.47
N TRP A 279 -9.08 5.01 -9.10
CA TRP A 279 -9.34 5.30 -7.70
C TRP A 279 -10.29 4.26 -7.11
N GLU A 280 -9.86 3.59 -6.06
CA GLU A 280 -10.73 2.79 -5.21
C GLU A 280 -11.01 3.61 -3.94
N PRO A 281 -12.29 3.81 -3.54
CA PRO A 281 -12.58 4.50 -2.29
C PRO A 281 -11.90 3.79 -1.12
N PRO A 282 -11.68 4.42 0.04
CA PRO A 282 -11.27 3.69 1.22
C PRO A 282 -12.44 2.86 1.77
N PRO A 283 -12.17 1.92 2.69
CA PRO A 283 -10.85 1.36 2.99
C PRO A 283 -10.27 0.61 1.79
N SER A 284 -8.94 0.61 1.68
CA SER A 284 -8.26 -0.19 0.66
C SER A 284 -8.23 -1.64 1.12
N VAL A 285 -8.21 -2.58 0.17
CA VAL A 285 -8.13 -4.03 0.49
C VAL A 285 -6.89 -4.36 1.33
N ILE A 286 -5.83 -3.54 1.23
CA ILE A 286 -4.59 -3.71 2.00
C ILE A 286 -4.76 -3.26 3.46
N ASP A 287 -5.71 -2.37 3.75
CA ASP A 287 -5.98 -1.86 5.10
C ASP A 287 -6.91 -2.80 5.88
N VAL A 288 -6.55 -4.09 5.97
CA VAL A 288 -7.32 -5.15 6.65
C VAL A 288 -7.41 -4.94 8.17
N ARG A 289 -6.82 -3.87 8.72
CA ARG A 289 -6.73 -3.66 10.18
C ARG A 289 -8.08 -3.44 10.84
N SER A 290 -9.16 -3.23 10.09
CA SER A 290 -10.50 -3.03 10.64
C SER A 290 -11.60 -3.55 9.69
N PRO A 291 -11.94 -4.84 9.74
CA PRO A 291 -13.04 -5.43 8.96
C PRO A 291 -14.38 -4.71 9.22
N GLU A 292 -14.63 -4.30 10.46
CA GLU A 292 -15.82 -3.56 10.87
C GLU A 292 -16.03 -2.26 10.07
N VAL A 293 -14.95 -1.57 9.72
CA VAL A 293 -14.99 -0.33 8.94
C VAL A 293 -15.43 -0.63 7.51
N HIS A 294 -14.93 -1.72 6.92
CA HIS A 294 -15.36 -2.15 5.58
C HIS A 294 -16.86 -2.45 5.54
N PHE A 295 -17.36 -3.16 6.55
CA PHE A 295 -18.78 -3.50 6.64
C PHE A 295 -19.67 -2.29 6.86
N ARG A 296 -19.29 -1.35 7.74
CA ARG A 296 -20.07 -0.11 7.92
C ARG A 296 -20.21 0.69 6.62
N HIS A 297 -19.17 0.73 5.79
CA HIS A 297 -19.26 1.42 4.50
C HIS A 297 -20.09 0.66 3.47
N LEU A 298 -19.98 -0.67 3.44
CA LEU A 298 -20.85 -1.51 2.61
C LEU A 298 -22.32 -1.34 3.03
N GLN A 299 -22.61 -1.48 4.31
CA GLN A 299 -23.95 -1.38 4.87
C GLN A 299 -24.59 -0.06 4.44
N ALA A 300 -23.88 1.06 4.60
CA ALA A 300 -24.35 2.35 4.12
C ALA A 300 -24.59 2.40 2.60
N ALA A 301 -23.82 1.66 1.79
CA ALA A 301 -24.00 1.58 0.35
C ALA A 301 -25.17 0.68 -0.09
N LEU A 302 -25.53 -0.33 0.72
CA LEU A 302 -26.59 -1.29 0.43
C LEU A 302 -27.95 -0.88 1.00
N GLU A 303 -27.96 -0.28 2.19
CA GLU A 303 -29.18 0.21 2.83
C GLU A 303 -29.75 1.44 2.11
N ASP A 304 -28.90 2.20 1.41
CA ASP A 304 -29.34 3.32 0.60
C ASP A 304 -29.84 2.83 -0.77
N ASP A 305 -31.17 2.69 -0.91
CA ASP A 305 -31.84 2.36 -2.18
C ASP A 305 -31.49 3.34 -3.31
N ALA A 306 -31.08 4.57 -2.99
CA ALA A 306 -30.65 5.58 -3.95
C ALA A 306 -29.16 5.48 -4.33
N ALA A 307 -28.39 4.59 -3.69
CA ALA A 307 -26.99 4.38 -4.03
C ALA A 307 -26.85 3.92 -5.49
N ALA A 308 -25.96 4.59 -6.23
CA ALA A 308 -25.71 4.24 -7.62
C ALA A 308 -25.10 2.83 -7.73
N GLY A 309 -25.49 2.07 -8.75
CA GLY A 309 -25.05 0.68 -8.93
C GLY A 309 -23.52 0.50 -8.90
N TRP A 310 -22.76 1.44 -9.46
CA TRP A 310 -21.30 1.38 -9.43
C TRP A 310 -20.72 1.48 -8.02
N VAL A 311 -21.36 2.21 -7.10
CA VAL A 311 -20.92 2.34 -5.71
C VAL A 311 -21.11 1.01 -5.00
N ARG A 312 -22.28 0.38 -5.17
CA ARG A 312 -22.57 -0.96 -4.65
C ARG A 312 -21.59 -1.99 -5.20
N ASP A 313 -21.36 -1.99 -6.51
CA ASP A 313 -20.42 -2.90 -7.17
C ASP A 313 -19.00 -2.76 -6.61
N VAL A 314 -18.50 -1.54 -6.40
CA VAL A 314 -17.16 -1.30 -5.86
C VAL A 314 -17.02 -1.80 -4.43
N PHE A 315 -17.99 -1.54 -3.54
CA PHE A 315 -17.91 -2.03 -2.16
C PHE A 315 -18.12 -3.55 -2.06
N ALA A 316 -19.02 -4.12 -2.86
CA ALA A 316 -19.20 -5.56 -2.94
C ALA A 316 -17.92 -6.27 -3.41
N GLN A 317 -17.27 -5.77 -4.48
CA GLN A 317 -15.98 -6.29 -4.96
C GLN A 317 -14.91 -6.29 -3.87
N LYS A 318 -14.86 -5.26 -3.03
CA LYS A 318 -13.88 -5.21 -1.93
C LYS A 318 -14.10 -6.27 -0.89
N ILE A 319 -15.34 -6.56 -0.51
CA ILE A 319 -15.64 -7.60 0.47
C ILE A 319 -15.19 -8.96 -0.02
N VAL A 320 -15.49 -9.23 -1.29
CA VAL A 320 -15.00 -10.43 -1.96
C VAL A 320 -13.47 -10.49 -1.91
N ARG A 321 -12.78 -9.40 -2.27
CA ARG A 321 -11.31 -9.36 -2.24
C ARG A 321 -10.75 -9.54 -0.83
N VAL A 322 -11.32 -8.88 0.19
CA VAL A 322 -10.89 -9.00 1.59
C VAL A 322 -11.06 -10.45 2.07
N ARG A 323 -12.14 -11.13 1.68
CA ARG A 323 -12.33 -12.56 1.94
C ARG A 323 -11.27 -13.41 1.25
N GLY A 324 -10.93 -13.09 0.00
CA GLY A 324 -9.88 -13.79 -0.76
C GLY A 324 -8.51 -13.78 -0.09
N PHE A 325 -8.29 -12.96 0.95
CA PHE A 325 -7.13 -13.07 1.83
C PHE A 325 -7.18 -14.28 2.78
N GLY A 326 -7.37 -15.50 2.25
CA GLY A 326 -7.04 -16.82 2.82
C GLY A 326 -7.19 -17.00 4.33
N MET A 327 -6.20 -16.57 5.12
CA MET A 327 -6.25 -16.68 6.59
C MET A 327 -7.32 -15.81 7.27
N PHE A 328 -7.77 -14.76 6.59
CA PHE A 328 -8.86 -13.92 7.07
C PHE A 328 -10.22 -14.40 6.60
N ALA A 329 -10.33 -15.28 5.60
CA ALA A 329 -11.62 -15.73 5.09
C ALA A 329 -12.48 -16.39 6.19
N ASP A 330 -11.86 -17.26 6.98
CA ASP A 330 -12.53 -18.00 8.05
C ASP A 330 -12.90 -17.09 9.22
N ARG A 331 -12.01 -16.15 9.53
CA ARG A 331 -12.25 -15.12 10.54
C ARG A 331 -13.27 -14.09 10.09
N PHE A 332 -13.34 -13.79 8.80
CA PHE A 332 -14.19 -12.74 8.28
C PHE A 332 -15.64 -13.02 8.59
N ILE A 333 -16.16 -14.21 8.27
CA ILE A 333 -17.56 -14.56 8.58
C ILE A 333 -17.78 -14.78 10.08
N THR A 334 -16.79 -15.35 10.78
CA THR A 334 -16.93 -15.64 12.22
C THR A 334 -16.84 -14.40 13.11
N ASP A 335 -16.14 -13.36 12.66
CA ASP A 335 -15.98 -12.07 13.35
C ASP A 335 -17.11 -11.08 12.98
N LEU A 336 -18.01 -11.43 12.05
CA LEU A 336 -19.14 -10.57 11.72
C LEU A 336 -20.15 -10.51 12.87
N ALA A 337 -20.55 -9.29 13.21
CA ALA A 337 -21.72 -9.09 14.04
C ALA A 337 -22.99 -9.61 13.32
N PRO A 338 -24.03 -10.06 14.05
CA PRO A 338 -25.25 -10.61 13.47
C PRO A 338 -25.93 -9.71 12.42
N ASP A 339 -25.94 -8.40 12.65
CA ASP A 339 -26.46 -7.38 11.74
C ASP A 339 -25.62 -7.26 10.46
N GLN A 340 -24.28 -7.33 10.58
CA GLN A 340 -23.39 -7.32 9.43
C GLN A 340 -23.51 -8.58 8.58
N LEU A 341 -23.70 -9.73 9.22
CA LEU A 341 -23.98 -10.99 8.53
C LEU A 341 -25.33 -10.93 7.80
N ALA A 342 -26.35 -10.32 8.40
CA ALA A 342 -27.65 -10.14 7.76
C ALA A 342 -27.52 -9.32 6.48
N VAL A 343 -26.82 -8.19 6.53
CA VAL A 343 -26.54 -7.33 5.36
C VAL A 343 -25.80 -8.11 4.27
N LEU A 344 -24.83 -8.95 4.64
CA LEU A 344 -24.11 -9.79 3.67
C LEU A 344 -25.03 -10.84 3.02
N VAL A 345 -25.91 -11.47 3.81
CA VAL A 345 -26.88 -12.44 3.29
C VAL A 345 -27.84 -11.75 2.33
N ASP A 346 -28.38 -10.58 2.71
CA ASP A 346 -29.30 -9.80 1.88
C ASP A 346 -28.63 -9.34 0.56
N LEU A 347 -27.34 -8.99 0.60
CA LEU A 347 -26.54 -8.70 -0.59
C LEU A 347 -26.45 -9.91 -1.53
N LEU A 348 -26.14 -11.09 -0.99
CA LEU A 348 -25.97 -12.30 -1.77
C LEU A 348 -27.30 -12.82 -2.34
N GLU A 349 -28.41 -12.61 -1.62
CA GLU A 349 -29.77 -12.87 -2.09
C GLU A 349 -30.18 -11.95 -3.25
N SER A 350 -29.91 -10.64 -3.11
CA SER A 350 -30.32 -9.63 -4.09
C SER A 350 -29.44 -9.62 -5.33
N GLU A 351 -28.16 -9.93 -5.20
CA GLU A 351 -27.17 -9.90 -6.27
C GLU A 351 -26.38 -11.22 -6.34
N PRO A 352 -27.01 -12.31 -6.86
CA PRO A 352 -26.40 -13.64 -6.89
C PRO A 352 -25.06 -13.72 -7.62
N LYS A 353 -24.80 -12.78 -8.54
CA LYS A 353 -23.51 -12.66 -9.26
C LYS A 353 -22.30 -12.60 -8.33
N TRP A 354 -22.47 -12.15 -7.08
CA TRP A 354 -21.40 -12.15 -6.09
C TRP A 354 -21.08 -13.56 -5.61
N LEU A 355 -22.05 -14.49 -5.58
CA LEU A 355 -21.81 -15.89 -5.21
C LEU A 355 -20.78 -16.56 -6.10
N ASP A 356 -20.77 -16.27 -7.40
CA ASP A 356 -19.75 -16.79 -8.30
C ASP A 356 -18.34 -16.43 -7.84
N ILE A 357 -18.17 -15.23 -7.29
CA ILE A 357 -16.88 -14.80 -6.77
C ILE A 357 -16.60 -15.42 -5.39
N PHE A 358 -17.63 -15.60 -4.54
CA PHE A 358 -17.51 -16.33 -3.27
C PHE A 358 -17.21 -17.84 -3.46
N ASP A 359 -17.62 -18.44 -4.57
CA ASP A 359 -17.43 -19.86 -4.89
C ASP A 359 -16.18 -20.13 -5.76
N SER A 360 -15.60 -19.09 -6.37
CA SER A 360 -14.43 -19.23 -7.24
C SER A 360 -13.11 -19.52 -6.51
N GLU A 361 -13.06 -19.40 -5.17
CA GLU A 361 -11.84 -19.56 -4.37
C GLU A 361 -11.88 -20.75 -3.39
N ARG A 362 -10.69 -21.27 -3.05
CA ARG A 362 -10.43 -22.58 -2.40
C ARG A 362 -11.04 -22.79 -1.00
N THR A 363 -11.69 -21.80 -0.42
CA THR A 363 -12.48 -21.89 0.80
C THR A 363 -13.94 -21.59 0.46
N PRO A 364 -14.74 -22.61 0.11
CA PRO A 364 -16.16 -22.42 -0.18
C PRO A 364 -16.84 -21.74 1.01
N LEU A 365 -17.92 -21.00 0.76
CA LEU A 365 -18.77 -20.43 1.83
C LEU A 365 -19.11 -21.49 2.90
N GLN A 366 -19.28 -22.73 2.44
CA GLN A 366 -19.39 -23.96 3.21
C GLN A 366 -18.31 -24.11 4.30
N PHE A 367 -17.03 -23.85 3.99
CA PHE A 367 -15.92 -24.03 4.95
C PHE A 367 -15.96 -22.98 6.06
N ALA A 368 -16.31 -21.73 5.74
CA ALA A 368 -16.48 -20.70 6.76
C ALA A 368 -17.68 -21.02 7.67
N ILE A 369 -18.74 -21.60 7.10
CA ILE A 369 -19.88 -22.12 7.86
C ILE A 369 -19.46 -23.32 8.72
N ASP A 370 -18.69 -24.27 8.19
CA ASP A 370 -18.13 -25.42 8.91
C ASP A 370 -17.30 -24.93 10.12
N VAL A 371 -16.37 -23.99 9.91
CA VAL A 371 -15.53 -23.41 10.98
C VAL A 371 -16.38 -22.67 12.02
N HIS A 372 -17.42 -21.95 11.60
CA HIS A 372 -18.34 -21.29 12.54
C HIS A 372 -19.12 -22.31 13.39
N LEU A 373 -19.60 -23.40 12.78
CA LEU A 373 -20.33 -24.47 13.46
C LEU A 373 -19.43 -25.30 14.40
N GLU A 374 -18.16 -25.50 14.03
CA GLU A 374 -17.18 -26.18 14.88
C GLU A 374 -16.74 -25.31 16.07
N SER A 375 -16.49 -24.01 15.84
CA SER A 375 -16.07 -23.08 16.89
C SER A 375 -17.17 -22.78 17.93
N THR A 376 -18.46 -22.85 17.54
CA THR A 376 -19.60 -22.65 18.46
C THR A 376 -19.71 -23.71 19.56
N GLY A 377 -19.04 -24.86 19.40
CA GLY A 377 -18.92 -25.87 20.45
C GLY A 377 -17.97 -25.50 21.59
N GLN A 378 -17.01 -24.59 21.35
CA GLN A 378 -15.97 -24.21 22.32
C GLN A 378 -16.02 -22.74 22.77
N TYR A 379 -16.58 -21.81 21.98
CA TYR A 379 -16.62 -20.38 22.30
C TYR A 379 -18.04 -19.81 22.10
N ALA A 380 -18.79 -19.68 23.20
CA ALA A 380 -20.24 -19.46 23.17
C ALA A 380 -20.70 -17.99 22.98
N THR A 381 -19.80 -17.01 22.83
CA THR A 381 -20.14 -15.60 23.06
C THR A 381 -20.52 -14.76 21.83
N THR A 382 -20.27 -15.23 20.60
CA THR A 382 -20.64 -14.52 19.36
C THR A 382 -21.25 -15.50 18.37
N ARG A 383 -22.54 -15.82 18.58
CA ARG A 383 -23.28 -16.72 17.69
C ARG A 383 -23.90 -15.91 16.57
N ALA A 384 -23.53 -16.22 15.33
CA ALA A 384 -24.36 -15.86 14.20
C ALA A 384 -25.75 -16.52 14.39
N PRO A 385 -26.86 -15.79 14.18
CA PRO A 385 -28.20 -16.37 14.19
C PRO A 385 -28.27 -17.56 13.22
N ALA A 386 -28.77 -18.70 13.69
CA ALA A 386 -28.81 -19.93 12.90
C ALA A 386 -29.69 -19.79 11.63
N ASP A 387 -30.67 -18.89 11.66
CA ASP A 387 -31.49 -18.51 10.51
C ASP A 387 -30.68 -17.79 9.42
N LEU A 388 -29.77 -16.88 9.77
CA LEU A 388 -28.90 -16.21 8.79
C LEU A 388 -27.92 -17.19 8.14
N LEU A 389 -27.37 -18.13 8.92
CA LEU A 389 -26.53 -19.20 8.38
C LEU A 389 -27.32 -20.11 7.44
N GLN A 390 -28.58 -20.42 7.77
CA GLN A 390 -29.45 -21.20 6.91
C GLN A 390 -29.77 -20.45 5.60
N ARG A 391 -30.10 -19.15 5.68
CA ARG A 391 -30.32 -18.31 4.48
C ARG A 391 -29.07 -18.29 3.60
N LEU A 392 -27.90 -18.08 4.19
CA LEU A 392 -26.63 -18.09 3.46
C LEU A 392 -26.38 -19.43 2.73
N LEU A 393 -26.74 -20.55 3.35
CA LEU A 393 -26.69 -21.87 2.72
C LEU A 393 -27.71 -22.03 1.60
N ASP A 394 -28.93 -21.53 1.78
CA ASP A 394 -29.99 -21.62 0.77
C ASP A 394 -29.62 -20.79 -0.47
N VAL A 395 -29.07 -19.60 -0.26
CA VAL A 395 -28.53 -18.72 -1.31
C VAL A 395 -27.42 -19.41 -2.11
N SER A 396 -26.48 -20.05 -1.40
CA SER A 396 -25.43 -20.85 -2.03
C SER A 396 -25.98 -22.08 -2.76
N ARG A 397 -27.05 -22.68 -2.26
CA ARG A 397 -27.69 -23.88 -2.85
C ARG A 397 -28.40 -23.56 -4.15
N ASP A 398 -29.05 -22.41 -4.23
CA ASP A 398 -29.86 -22.03 -5.37
C ASP A 398 -29.03 -21.50 -6.55
N HIS A 399 -27.72 -21.30 -6.38
CA HIS A 399 -26.80 -20.91 -7.46
C HIS A 399 -26.47 -22.09 -8.39
N PRO A 400 -27.00 -22.15 -9.63
CA PRO A 400 -26.95 -23.35 -10.46
C PRO A 400 -25.61 -23.55 -11.20
N GLU A 401 -24.77 -22.51 -11.27
CA GLU A 401 -23.52 -22.50 -12.06
C GLU A 401 -22.22 -22.66 -11.25
N GLY A 402 -22.31 -22.85 -9.92
CA GLY A 402 -21.15 -23.07 -9.04
C GLY A 402 -20.43 -24.39 -9.31
N THR A 403 -19.60 -24.45 -10.35
CA THR A 403 -18.87 -25.64 -10.81
C THR A 403 -17.92 -26.24 -9.76
N GLY A 404 -17.59 -25.49 -8.70
CA GLY A 404 -16.74 -25.94 -7.58
C GLY A 404 -17.45 -26.77 -6.49
N PHE A 405 -18.79 -26.76 -6.42
CA PHE A 405 -19.55 -27.30 -5.28
C PHE A 405 -19.77 -28.83 -5.29
N ARG A 406 -18.81 -29.60 -5.83
CA ARG A 406 -18.99 -31.05 -6.09
C ARG A 406 -18.60 -31.99 -4.94
N ASN A 407 -18.15 -31.49 -3.79
CA ASN A 407 -17.98 -32.35 -2.60
C ASN A 407 -19.30 -32.54 -1.85
N ARG A 408 -20.14 -33.48 -2.35
CA ARG A 408 -21.40 -33.88 -1.71
C ARG A 408 -21.23 -34.38 -0.26
N THR A 409 -20.03 -34.83 0.11
CA THR A 409 -19.75 -35.49 1.40
C THR A 409 -19.80 -34.56 2.62
N ASN A 410 -19.56 -33.24 2.48
CA ASN A 410 -19.69 -32.30 3.60
C ASN A 410 -21.10 -31.72 3.78
N ARG A 411 -21.96 -31.78 2.75
CA ARG A 411 -23.29 -31.14 2.78
C ARG A 411 -24.24 -31.74 3.83
N ALA A 412 -24.28 -33.07 3.93
CA ALA A 412 -25.15 -33.74 4.91
C ALA A 412 -24.67 -33.52 6.36
N GLY A 413 -23.37 -33.31 6.57
CA GLY A 413 -22.79 -32.99 7.87
C GLY A 413 -23.28 -31.64 8.40
N ILE A 414 -23.19 -30.60 7.55
CA ILE A 414 -23.63 -29.24 7.90
C ILE A 414 -25.11 -29.18 8.18
N GLN A 415 -25.95 -29.75 7.30
CA GLN A 415 -27.39 -29.70 7.52
C GLN A 415 -27.77 -30.40 8.83
N ASN A 416 -27.10 -31.49 9.19
CA ASN A 416 -27.32 -32.16 10.47
C ASN A 416 -26.85 -31.31 11.66
N GLN A 417 -25.74 -30.58 11.56
CA GLN A 417 -25.30 -29.65 12.60
C GLN A 417 -26.26 -28.46 12.77
N LEU A 418 -26.70 -27.86 11.66
CA LEU A 418 -27.69 -26.78 11.69
C LEU A 418 -29.03 -27.25 12.25
N ASN A 419 -29.51 -28.42 11.84
CA ASN A 419 -30.72 -29.00 12.40
C ASN A 419 -30.60 -29.25 13.91
N ARG A 420 -29.39 -29.57 14.42
CA ARG A 420 -29.15 -29.68 15.88
C ARG A 420 -29.14 -28.33 16.58
N LEU A 421 -28.61 -27.28 15.95
CA LEU A 421 -28.62 -25.93 16.50
C LEU A 421 -30.01 -25.27 16.46
N LEU A 422 -30.80 -25.58 15.44
CA LEU A 422 -32.17 -25.10 15.26
C LEU A 422 -33.21 -25.94 16.00
N ALA A 423 -32.85 -27.14 16.48
CA ALA A 423 -33.75 -27.95 17.28
C ALA A 423 -34.13 -27.17 18.55
N PRO A 424 -35.43 -27.03 18.87
CA PRO A 424 -35.85 -26.37 20.09
C PRO A 424 -35.13 -27.06 21.25
N ALA A 425 -34.48 -26.26 22.11
CA ALA A 425 -33.81 -26.77 23.29
C ALA A 425 -34.78 -27.76 23.96
N HIS A 426 -34.38 -29.03 24.06
CA HIS A 426 -35.19 -30.00 24.79
C HIS A 426 -35.56 -29.35 26.11
N PRO A 427 -36.86 -29.30 26.48
CA PRO A 427 -37.27 -28.72 27.75
C PRO A 427 -36.34 -29.32 28.82
N PRO A 428 -35.70 -28.50 29.66
CA PRO A 428 -34.74 -28.99 30.64
C PRO A 428 -35.40 -30.17 31.32
N ASP A 429 -34.73 -31.32 31.28
CA ASP A 429 -35.27 -32.59 31.77
C ASP A 429 -36.07 -32.31 33.03
N GLU A 430 -37.38 -32.56 32.94
CA GLU A 430 -38.29 -32.49 34.08
C GLU A 430 -37.55 -33.15 35.24
N PRO A 431 -37.29 -32.44 36.36
CA PRO A 431 -36.37 -32.92 37.39
C PRO A 431 -36.82 -34.33 37.75
N GLN A 432 -36.00 -35.33 37.38
CA GLN A 432 -36.26 -36.71 37.73
C GLN A 432 -36.42 -36.71 39.24
N ALA A 433 -37.64 -36.98 39.69
CA ALA A 433 -38.00 -37.03 41.09
C ALA A 433 -37.04 -38.01 41.76
N ASP A 434 -36.09 -37.42 42.49
CA ASP A 434 -35.04 -38.13 43.19
C ASP A 434 -35.71 -39.02 44.24
N ALA A 435 -35.69 -40.33 43.97
CA ALA A 435 -36.23 -41.33 44.85
C ALA A 435 -35.27 -41.47 46.05
N GLY A 436 -35.48 -40.64 47.06
CA GLY A 436 -35.24 -40.92 48.48
C GLY A 436 -33.93 -41.63 48.83
N GLY A 437 -32.83 -40.88 48.88
CA GLY A 437 -31.64 -41.23 49.66
C GLY A 437 -31.66 -40.52 51.02
N PRO A 438 -31.42 -41.21 52.16
CA PRO A 438 -31.53 -40.64 53.51
C PRO A 438 -30.39 -39.65 53.83
N PRO A 439 -30.60 -38.73 54.81
CA PRO A 439 -29.66 -37.66 55.10
C PRO A 439 -28.46 -38.18 55.91
N ALA A 440 -27.25 -37.99 55.37
CA ALA A 440 -26.02 -38.10 56.14
C ALA A 440 -25.50 -36.70 56.48
N SER A 441 -25.33 -36.48 57.77
CA SER A 441 -24.86 -35.30 58.48
C SER A 441 -23.39 -34.95 58.24
N SER A 442 -23.06 -33.68 58.52
CA SER A 442 -21.73 -33.10 58.80
C SER A 442 -20.78 -33.00 57.59
N THR A 443 -19.98 -31.95 57.39
CA THR A 443 -19.32 -31.07 58.35
C THR A 443 -18.92 -29.79 57.62
N SER A 444 -18.96 -28.69 58.36
CA SER A 444 -18.33 -27.40 58.09
C SER A 444 -16.87 -27.52 57.63
N ASP A 445 -16.47 -26.69 56.67
CA ASP A 445 -15.19 -25.97 56.72
C ASP A 445 -15.24 -24.70 55.86
N GLU A 446 -15.01 -23.59 56.55
CA GLU A 446 -14.64 -22.27 56.04
C GLU A 446 -13.33 -22.36 55.24
N LEU A 447 -13.13 -21.45 54.26
CA LEU A 447 -11.90 -20.65 54.04
C LEU A 447 -11.96 -19.87 52.69
N PRO A 448 -11.11 -18.85 52.46
CA PRO A 448 -11.56 -17.47 52.27
C PRO A 448 -11.34 -16.90 50.85
N GLU A 449 -11.89 -15.70 50.64
CA GLU A 449 -11.63 -14.84 49.48
C GLU A 449 -10.14 -14.52 49.27
N PRO A 450 -9.67 -14.42 48.02
CA PRO A 450 -8.49 -13.65 47.69
C PRO A 450 -8.86 -12.30 47.07
N HIS A 451 -8.09 -11.29 47.49
CA HIS A 451 -8.00 -9.94 46.94
C HIS A 451 -7.59 -9.89 45.47
#